data_AF-A0A0F5ZX78-F1
#
_entry.id   AF-A0A0F5ZX78-F1
#
_cell.length_a   1.000
_cell.length_b   1.000
_cell.length_c   1.000
_cell.angle_alpha   90.00
_cell.angle_beta   90.00
_cell.angle_gamma   90.00
#
_symmetry.space_group_name_H-M   'P 1'
#
loop_
_entity.id
_entity.type
_entity.pdbx_description
1 polymer ?
#
loop_
_entity_poly.entity_id
_entity_poly.type
_entity_poly.pdbx_seq_one_letter_code
_entity_poly.pdbx_strand_id
1 'polypeptide(L)' 'MNVARIEKFLGYARLGVSSFIKTYLAALLVVTVKGEMFVLSLRIWSDEPLTFWGNGLWQVNFILALFFTLFYYVNPNP' A
#
# COMPACT_ATOMS: atom_id res chain seq x y z
N MET A 1 11.94 -12.60 -33.34
CA MET A 1 11.90 -11.82 -32.07
C MET A 1 13.13 -12.22 -31.27
N ASN A 2 14.04 -11.28 -30.98
CA ASN A 2 15.39 -11.61 -30.48
C ASN A 2 15.34 -11.99 -28.99
N VAL A 3 15.80 -13.19 -28.62
CA VAL A 3 15.70 -13.75 -27.25
C VAL A 3 16.30 -12.80 -26.21
N ALA A 4 17.43 -12.17 -26.53
CA ALA A 4 18.09 -11.17 -25.67
C ALA A 4 17.22 -9.92 -25.37
N ARG A 5 16.27 -9.57 -26.24
CA ARG A 5 15.32 -8.46 -26.01
C ARG A 5 14.25 -8.88 -25.00
N ILE A 6 13.81 -10.14 -25.04
CA ILE A 6 12.81 -10.70 -24.12
C ILE A 6 13.40 -10.83 -22.71
N GLU A 7 14.64 -11.31 -22.59
CA GLU A 7 15.35 -11.41 -21.31
C GLU A 7 15.57 -10.05 -20.65
N LYS A 8 15.98 -9.03 -21.43
CA LYS A 8 16.07 -7.65 -20.93
C LYS A 8 14.72 -7.12 -20.46
N PHE A 9 13.66 -7.34 -21.23
CA PHE A 9 12.31 -6.89 -20.86
C PHE A 9 11.83 -7.55 -19.56
N LEU A 10 12.02 -8.86 -19.41
CA LEU A 10 11.75 -9.60 -18.18
C LEU A 10 12.57 -9.08 -16.99
N GLY A 11 13.84 -8.74 -17.21
CA GLY A 11 14.71 -8.14 -16.19
C GLY A 11 14.18 -6.79 -15.70
N TYR A 12 13.83 -5.88 -16.61
CA TYR A 12 13.25 -4.58 -16.26
C TYR A 12 11.88 -4.71 -15.60
N ALA A 13 11.01 -5.59 -16.10
CA ALA A 13 9.71 -5.87 -15.49
C ALA A 13 9.87 -6.40 -14.06
N ARG A 14 10.83 -7.30 -13.81
CA ARG A 14 11.12 -7.84 -12.48
C ARG A 14 11.62 -6.77 -11.51
N LEU A 15 12.48 -5.87 -11.97
CA LEU A 15 12.95 -4.74 -11.16
C LEU A 15 11.79 -3.77 -10.83
N GLY A 16 10.94 -3.46 -11.80
CA GLY A 16 9.77 -2.61 -11.60
C GLY A 16 8.76 -3.22 -10.61
N VAL A 17 8.43 -4.50 -10.77
CA VAL A 17 7.54 -5.22 -9.84
C VAL A 17 8.13 -5.29 -8.44
N SER A 18 9.45 -5.53 -8.31
CA SER A 18 10.10 -5.55 -7.01
C SER A 18 10.05 -4.18 -6.32
N SER A 19 10.27 -3.09 -7.07
CA SER A 19 10.14 -1.73 -6.54
C SER A 19 8.71 -1.41 -6.13
N PHE A 20 7.73 -1.78 -6.96
CA PHE A 20 6.31 -1.59 -6.66
C PHE A 20 5.90 -2.30 -5.37
N ILE A 21 6.29 -3.57 -5.20
CA ILE A 21 5.99 -4.36 -4.00
C ILE A 21 6.60 -3.70 -2.75
N LYS A 22 7.84 -3.22 -2.83
CA LYS A 22 8.49 -2.52 -1.71
C LYS A 22 7.74 -1.25 -1.32
N THR A 23 7.38 -0.43 -2.31
CA THR A 23 6.61 0.81 -2.08
C THR A 23 5.23 0.50 -1.53
N TYR A 24 4.56 -0.54 -2.05
CA TYR A 24 3.26 -0.98 -1.56
C TYR A 24 3.30 -1.41 -0.11
N LEU A 25 4.30 -2.21 0.28
CA LEU A 25 4.47 -2.62 1.67
C LEU A 25 4.78 -1.43 2.59
N ALA A 26 5.60 -0.48 2.14
CA ALA A 26 5.87 0.74 2.89
C ALA A 26 4.59 1.58 3.08
N ALA A 27 3.81 1.78 2.01
CA ALA A 27 2.53 2.48 2.08
C ALA A 27 1.57 1.76 3.03
N LEU A 28 1.44 0.44 2.92
CA LEU A 28 0.57 -0.36 3.76
C LEU A 28 0.94 -0.23 5.25
N LEU A 29 2.23 -0.24 5.57
CA LEU A 29 2.72 -0.04 6.94
C LEU A 29 2.35 1.36 7.45
N VAL A 30 2.59 2.41 6.67
CA VAL A 30 2.27 3.79 7.05
C VAL A 30 0.77 3.98 7.27
N VAL A 31 -0.07 3.52 6.33
CA VAL A 31 -1.52 3.65 6.44
C VAL A 31 -2.04 2.81 7.62
N THR A 32 -1.49 1.61 7.86
CA THR A 32 -1.88 0.76 9.00
C THR A 32 -1.57 1.42 10.34
N VAL A 33 -0.35 1.93 10.53
CA VAL A 33 0.03 2.65 11.76
C VAL A 33 -0.89 3.86 11.99
N LYS A 34 -1.17 4.63 10.93
CA LYS A 34 -2.12 5.76 11.00
C LYS A 34 -3.55 5.29 11.30
N GLY A 35 -3.98 4.17 10.73
CA GLY A 35 -5.29 3.58 10.95
C GLY A 35 -5.50 3.10 12.39
N GLU A 36 -4.52 2.44 12.98
CA GLU A 36 -4.55 2.04 14.39
C GLU A 36 -4.58 3.25 15.33
N MET A 37 -3.79 4.31 15.03
CA MET A 37 -3.85 5.58 15.77
C MET A 37 -5.22 6.25 15.66
N PHE A 38 -5.84 6.20 14.49
CA PHE A 38 -7.19 6.69 14.27
C PHE A 38 -8.23 5.88 15.06
N VAL A 39 -8.10 4.55 15.12
CA VAL A 39 -8.96 3.68 15.91
C VAL A 39 -8.80 3.94 17.42
N LEU A 40 -7.58 4.15 17.91
CA LEU A 40 -7.34 4.56 19.30
C LEU A 40 -8.03 5.89 19.61
N SER A 41 -7.95 6.85 18.69
CA SER A 41 -8.62 8.14 18.82
C SER A 41 -10.14 7.98 18.84
N LEU A 42 -10.70 7.16 17.94
CA LEU A 42 -12.14 6.88 17.90
C LEU A 42 -12.62 6.13 19.14
N ARG A 43 -11.81 5.25 19.73
CA ARG A 43 -12.15 4.54 20.97
C ARG A 43 -12.27 5.49 22.17
N ILE A 44 -11.55 6.62 22.17
CA ILE A 44 -11.72 7.66 23.20
C ILE A 44 -13.07 8.38 23.04
N TRP A 45 -13.59 8.46 21.81
CA TRP A 45 -14.79 9.22 21.45
C TRP A 45 -16.04 8.37 21.20
N SER A 46 -15.90 7.04 21.21
CA SER A 46 -16.96 6.08 20.92
C SER A 46 -17.24 5.24 22.15
N ASP A 47 -18.52 5.08 22.48
CA ASP A 47 -18.96 4.22 23.58
C ASP A 47 -18.76 2.72 23.29
N GLU A 48 -18.48 2.35 22.04
CA GLU A 48 -18.28 0.97 21.61
C GLU A 48 -16.81 0.66 21.29
N PRO A 49 -16.34 -0.58 21.57
CA PRO A 49 -14.97 -0.98 21.31
C PRO A 49 -14.73 -1.15 19.80
N LEU A 50 -14.36 -0.06 19.13
CA LEU A 50 -13.89 -0.09 17.76
C LEU A 50 -12.52 -0.78 17.66
N THR A 51 -12.35 -1.60 16.63
CA THR A 51 -11.09 -2.30 16.32
C THR A 51 -10.78 -2.17 14.84
N PHE A 52 -9.50 -1.95 14.53
CA PHE A 52 -9.04 -1.82 13.15
C PHE A 52 -9.34 -3.08 12.31
N TRP A 53 -9.22 -4.25 12.93
CA TRP A 53 -9.40 -5.55 12.30
C TRP A 53 -10.87 -6.00 12.26
N GLY A 54 -11.62 -5.83 13.35
CA GLY A 54 -12.98 -6.33 13.47
C GLY A 54 -14.02 -5.52 12.69
N ASN A 55 -13.79 -4.21 12.52
CA ASN A 55 -14.72 -3.32 11.82
C ASN A 55 -14.41 -3.18 10.31
N GLY A 56 -13.46 -3.97 9.77
CA GLY A 56 -13.12 -3.95 8.34
C GLY A 56 -12.32 -2.72 7.89
N LEU A 57 -11.86 -1.85 8.78
CA LEU A 57 -11.03 -0.69 8.44
C LEU A 57 -9.74 -1.09 7.73
N TRP A 58 -9.20 -2.28 8.04
CA TRP A 58 -8.05 -2.83 7.35
C TRP A 58 -8.29 -2.99 5.84
N GLN A 59 -9.50 -3.34 5.38
CA GLN A 59 -9.80 -3.49 3.96
C GLN A 59 -9.69 -2.16 3.22
N VAL A 60 -10.21 -1.10 3.84
CA VAL A 60 -10.13 0.27 3.33
C VAL A 60 -8.67 0.73 3.26
N ASN A 61 -7.87 0.41 4.29
CA ASN A 61 -6.45 0.72 4.31
C ASN A 61 -5.64 0.02 3.20
N PHE A 62 -5.96 -1.25 2.88
CA PHE A 62 -5.33 -1.97 1.77
C PHE A 62 -5.61 -1.28 0.42
N ILE A 63 -6.86 -0.86 0.21
CA ILE A 63 -7.25 -0.14 -1.01
C ILE A 63 -6.56 1.23 -1.09
N LEU A 64 -6.50 1.97 0.01
CA LEU A 64 -5.78 3.25 0.08
C LEU A 64 -4.28 3.10 -0.18
N ALA A 65 -3.64 2.08 0.42
CA ALA A 65 -2.23 1.79 0.17
C ALA A 65 -1.97 1.48 -1.32
N LEU A 66 -2.90 0.79 -1.99
CA LEU A 66 -2.82 0.54 -3.43
C LEU A 66 -2.88 1.85 -4.22
N PHE A 67 -3.85 2.72 -3.92
CA PHE A 67 -3.98 4.02 -4.60
C PHE A 67 -2.76 4.92 -4.38
N PHE A 68 -2.22 5.00 -3.16
CA PHE A 68 -1.00 5.78 -2.90
C PHE A 68 0.21 5.22 -3.64
N THR A 69 0.34 3.90 -3.69
CA THR A 69 1.43 3.25 -4.42
C THR A 69 1.32 3.52 -5.91
N LEU A 70 0.12 3.38 -6.48
CA LEU A 70 -0.14 3.70 -7.89
C LEU A 70 0.10 5.17 -8.19
N PHE A 71 -0.35 6.09 -7.32
CA PHE A 71 -0.12 7.52 -7.48
C PHE A 71 1.37 7.86 -7.50
N TYR A 72 2.15 7.33 -6.54
CA TYR A 72 3.59 7.53 -6.48
C TYR A 72 4.31 6.96 -7.72
N TYR A 73 3.85 5.82 -8.22
CA TYR A 73 4.48 5.16 -9.36
C TYR A 73 4.11 5.80 -10.71
N VAL A 74 2.89 6.33 -10.84
CA VAL A 74 2.42 7.08 -12.02
C VAL A 74 3.00 8.49 -12.04
N ASN A 75 3.22 9.09 -10.87
CA ASN A 75 3.74 10.45 -10.74
C ASN A 75 5.00 10.48 -9.86
N PRO A 76 6.16 10.05 -10.40
CA PRO A 76 7.41 9.91 -9.62
C PRO A 76 8.05 11.24 -9.19
N ASN A 77 7.47 12.40 -9.55
CA ASN A 77 7.87 13.73 -9.06
C ASN A 77 6.63 14.53 -8.65
N PRO A 78 6.51 14.99 -7.39
CA PRO A 78 5.63 16.10 -7.04
C PRO A 78 6.17 17.44 -7.56
#